data_AF-A0A955CLB3-F1
#
_entry.id   AF-A0A955CLB3-F1
#
_cell.length_a   1.000
_cell.length_b   1.000
_cell.length_c   1.000
_cell.angle_alpha   90.00
_cell.angle_beta   90.00
_cell.angle_gamma   90.00
#
_symmetry.space_group_name_H-M   'P 1'
#
loop_
_entity.id
_entity.type
_entity.pdbx_description
1 polymer ?
#
loop_
_entity_poly.entity_id
_entity_poly.type
_entity_poly.pdbx_seq_one_letter_code
_entity_poly.pdbx_strand_id
1 'polypeptide(L)'
;MNEIERTEVPLSMIEGDRLCAGCSYNLRGQTVVREPHYGLAIVRCPECGVPAALQEYPLLGRWPGRIRVFVALSYTLACFFALFATFMILMGMTAVTTEAADDSLANSIAERWADYVNTEEALDNKPLSGMPLFNQATRDQYGKLTPYVWNYVDRDWWRSVRKDEPLSKRVIDVVKSMRGLLVVFAAAYLIGGCLWIVLLLAARRPVAFLVILIPAAFVMLFAFSDTFQNSGFNGWSPASGIAQDEMFSAASVVVLSLWIIFGGIGIFVGRSLARLGVRALLPPTMRGALAELWFTDNKPLPPSTRAPRTLHPEVRKARES
;
A
#
# COMPACT_ATOMS: atom_id res chain seq x y z
N MET A 1 -73.50 -12.32 4.00
CA MET A 1 -72.21 -12.31 4.72
C MET A 1 -71.60 -10.96 4.46
N ASN A 2 -71.53 -10.10 5.48
CA ASN A 2 -70.97 -8.76 5.34
C ASN A 2 -69.46 -8.87 5.18
N GLU A 3 -68.96 -8.40 4.05
CA GLU A 3 -67.54 -8.21 3.77
C GLU A 3 -67.05 -7.11 4.71
N ILE A 4 -66.45 -7.52 5.83
CA ILE A 4 -65.81 -6.59 6.75
C ILE A 4 -64.56 -6.09 6.03
N GLU A 5 -64.64 -4.89 5.48
CA GLU A 5 -63.51 -4.14 4.93
C GLU A 5 -62.50 -3.90 6.06
N ARG A 6 -61.57 -4.84 6.25
CA ARG A 6 -60.50 -4.72 7.24
C ARG A 6 -59.46 -3.77 6.68
N THR A 7 -59.55 -2.52 7.09
CA THR A 7 -58.53 -1.51 6.86
C THR A 7 -57.21 -1.99 7.49
N GLU A 8 -56.20 -2.19 6.66
CA GLU A 8 -54.86 -2.54 7.12
C GLU A 8 -54.29 -1.37 7.93
N VAL A 9 -54.09 -1.56 9.24
CA VAL A 9 -53.49 -0.54 10.09
C VAL A 9 -51.98 -0.53 9.87
N PRO A 10 -51.39 0.58 9.36
CA PRO A 10 -49.95 0.69 9.22
C PRO A 10 -49.29 0.71 10.62
N LEU A 11 -48.36 -0.20 10.87
CA LEU A 11 -47.68 -0.33 12.16
C LEU A 11 -46.47 0.61 12.27
N SER A 12 -45.63 0.64 11.23
CA SER A 12 -44.39 1.43 11.16
C SER A 12 -43.88 1.49 9.72
N MET A 13 -42.83 2.26 9.46
CA MET A 13 -42.08 2.22 8.20
C MET A 13 -40.72 1.56 8.42
N ILE A 14 -40.22 0.84 7.42
CA ILE A 14 -38.86 0.28 7.46
C ILE A 14 -37.83 1.41 7.37
N GLU A 15 -37.07 1.66 8.44
CA GLU A 15 -36.02 2.69 8.44
C GLU A 15 -34.68 2.23 7.84
N GLY A 16 -34.35 0.93 7.98
CA GLY A 16 -33.08 0.35 7.56
C GLY A 16 -33.12 -0.35 6.19
N ASP A 17 -31.94 -0.56 5.59
CA ASP A 17 -31.85 -1.30 4.32
C ASP A 17 -32.23 -2.76 4.54
N ARG A 18 -33.29 -3.19 3.86
CA ARG A 18 -33.76 -4.58 3.90
C ARG A 18 -34.06 -5.01 2.48
N LEU A 19 -33.27 -5.95 1.96
CA LEU A 19 -33.46 -6.47 0.62
C LEU A 19 -34.59 -7.50 0.61
N CYS A 20 -35.47 -7.41 -0.38
CA CYS A 20 -36.50 -8.42 -0.62
C CYS A 20 -35.85 -9.78 -0.89
N ALA A 21 -36.30 -10.84 -0.22
CA ALA A 21 -35.79 -12.20 -0.44
C ALA A 21 -36.05 -12.76 -1.85
N GLY A 22 -37.03 -12.19 -2.57
CA GLY A 22 -37.36 -12.53 -3.95
C GLY A 22 -36.43 -11.84 -4.96
N CYS A 23 -36.58 -10.52 -5.10
CA CYS A 23 -35.91 -9.75 -6.15
C CYS A 23 -34.73 -8.89 -5.68
N SER A 24 -34.38 -8.90 -4.39
CA SER A 24 -33.35 -8.04 -3.79
C SER A 24 -33.61 -6.53 -3.86
N TYR A 25 -34.86 -6.10 -4.13
CA TYR A 25 -35.23 -4.68 -4.02
C TYR A 25 -35.13 -4.18 -2.57
N ASN A 26 -34.65 -2.95 -2.37
CA ASN A 26 -34.54 -2.35 -1.04
C ASN A 26 -35.89 -1.87 -0.53
N LEU A 27 -36.37 -2.48 0.56
CA LEU A 27 -37.67 -2.22 1.17
C LEU A 27 -37.66 -1.02 2.13
N ARG A 28 -36.60 -0.22 2.17
CA ARG A 28 -36.53 1.00 3.00
C ARG A 28 -37.67 1.96 2.63
N GLY A 29 -38.35 2.49 3.65
CA GLY A 29 -39.51 3.38 3.52
C GLY A 29 -40.83 2.68 3.23
N GLN A 30 -40.86 1.35 3.05
CA GLN A 30 -42.11 0.62 2.86
C GLN A 30 -42.88 0.50 4.19
N THR A 31 -44.20 0.57 4.11
CA THR A 31 -45.11 0.47 5.27
C THR A 31 -45.23 -0.99 5.72
N VAL A 32 -44.99 -1.19 7.02
CA VAL A 32 -45.21 -2.46 7.70
C VAL A 32 -46.68 -2.61 8.02
N VAL A 33 -47.30 -3.67 7.49
CA VAL A 33 -48.70 -4.01 7.76
C VAL A 33 -48.78 -5.30 8.54
N ARG A 34 -49.79 -5.45 9.39
CA ARG A 34 -50.02 -6.69 10.13
C ARG A 34 -50.91 -7.62 9.31
N GLU A 35 -50.37 -8.77 8.93
CA GLU A 35 -51.12 -9.76 8.18
C GLU A 35 -52.20 -10.37 9.09
N PRO A 36 -53.48 -10.35 8.69
CA PRO A 36 -54.59 -10.60 9.61
C PRO A 36 -54.79 -12.08 9.96
N HIS A 37 -54.21 -13.01 9.20
CA HIS A 37 -54.40 -14.44 9.40
C HIS A 37 -53.40 -15.00 10.42
N TYR A 38 -52.14 -14.60 10.32
CA TYR A 38 -51.04 -15.04 11.19
C TYR A 38 -50.65 -14.00 12.24
N GLY A 39 -51.13 -12.75 12.14
CA GLY A 39 -50.77 -11.66 13.03
C GLY A 39 -49.31 -11.19 12.89
N LEU A 40 -48.63 -11.57 11.81
CA LEU A 40 -47.23 -11.26 11.54
C LEU A 40 -47.09 -9.90 10.88
N ALA A 41 -46.06 -9.15 11.28
CA ALA A 41 -45.66 -7.95 10.56
C ALA A 41 -45.04 -8.35 9.21
N ILE A 42 -45.61 -7.86 8.11
CA ILE A 42 -45.11 -8.12 6.76
C ILE A 42 -44.90 -6.81 6.02
N VAL A 43 -43.99 -6.83 5.07
CA VAL A 43 -43.86 -5.81 4.03
C VAL A 43 -43.92 -6.49 2.67
N ARG A 44 -44.78 -6.00 1.78
CA ARG A 44 -44.81 -6.46 0.39
C ARG A 44 -43.80 -5.68 -0.41
N CYS A 45 -42.98 -6.39 -1.18
CA CYS A 45 -42.07 -5.73 -2.10
C CYS A 45 -42.85 -5.03 -3.22
N PRO A 46 -42.60 -3.73 -3.50
CA PRO A 46 -43.31 -3.03 -4.57
C PRO A 46 -42.96 -3.57 -5.96
N GLU A 47 -41.79 -4.18 -6.13
CA GLU A 47 -41.35 -4.75 -7.40
C GLU A 47 -41.94 -6.14 -7.67
N CYS A 48 -41.75 -7.08 -6.73
CA CYS A 48 -42.10 -8.49 -6.97
C CYS A 48 -43.35 -8.97 -6.21
N GLY A 49 -43.92 -8.15 -5.33
CA GLY A 49 -45.10 -8.48 -4.51
C GLY A 49 -44.83 -9.52 -3.41
N VAL A 50 -43.62 -10.10 -3.35
CA VAL A 50 -43.27 -11.13 -2.37
C VAL A 50 -43.38 -10.54 -0.96
N PRO A 51 -44.15 -11.18 -0.04
CA PRO A 51 -44.22 -10.76 1.34
C PRO A 51 -42.89 -11.09 2.03
N ALA A 52 -42.22 -10.05 2.53
CA ALA A 52 -41.08 -10.19 3.41
C ALA A 52 -41.60 -10.14 4.85
N ALA A 53 -41.61 -11.30 5.52
CA ALA A 53 -41.91 -11.35 6.94
C ALA A 53 -40.87 -10.52 7.71
N LEU A 54 -41.33 -9.52 8.46
CA LEU A 54 -40.56 -8.94 9.55
C LEU A 54 -40.61 -9.93 10.71
N GLN A 55 -39.80 -10.99 10.60
CA GLN A 55 -39.25 -11.56 11.82
C GLN A 55 -38.40 -10.44 12.42
N GLU A 56 -38.90 -9.86 13.51
CA GLU A 56 -38.05 -9.18 14.49
C GLU A 56 -37.06 -10.24 14.96
N TYR A 57 -36.00 -10.46 14.18
CA TYR A 57 -34.77 -10.93 14.81
C TYR A 57 -34.56 -9.93 15.93
N PRO A 58 -34.43 -10.37 17.20
CA PRO A 58 -34.26 -9.46 18.31
C PRO A 58 -33.17 -8.52 17.86
N LEU A 59 -33.53 -7.24 17.68
CA LEU A 59 -32.60 -6.22 17.25
C LEU A 59 -31.45 -6.40 18.22
N LEU A 60 -30.33 -6.98 17.77
CA LEU A 60 -29.17 -7.18 18.63
C LEU A 60 -29.00 -5.82 19.30
N GLY A 61 -29.16 -5.71 20.62
CA GLY A 61 -29.65 -4.48 21.25
C GLY A 61 -28.77 -3.23 21.07
N ARG A 62 -28.27 -2.63 22.15
CA ARG A 62 -27.29 -1.53 22.04
C ARG A 62 -25.90 -1.99 21.54
N TRP A 63 -25.71 -3.30 21.37
CA TRP A 63 -24.42 -3.95 21.12
C TRP A 63 -23.87 -3.80 19.69
N PRO A 64 -24.66 -3.90 18.59
CA PRO A 64 -24.13 -3.74 17.24
C PRO A 64 -23.54 -2.38 16.97
N GLY A 65 -24.11 -1.32 17.55
CA GLY A 65 -23.53 0.03 17.47
C GLY A 65 -22.11 0.05 18.03
N ARG A 66 -21.90 -0.57 19.19
CA ARG A 66 -20.57 -0.69 19.82
C ARG A 66 -19.62 -1.56 19.00
N ILE A 67 -20.09 -2.72 18.53
CA ILE A 67 -19.28 -3.63 17.70
C ILE A 67 -18.85 -2.94 16.41
N ARG A 68 -19.73 -2.17 15.75
CA ARG A 68 -19.36 -1.39 14.55
C ARG A 68 -18.24 -0.41 14.83
N VAL A 69 -18.29 0.30 15.97
CA VAL A 69 -17.21 1.23 16.37
C VAL A 69 -15.90 0.48 16.62
N PHE A 70 -15.93 -0.66 17.31
CA PHE A 70 -14.73 -1.47 17.53
C PHE A 70 -14.14 -2.01 16.22
N VAL A 71 -14.98 -2.51 15.32
CA VAL A 71 -14.54 -3.00 13.99
C VAL A 71 -13.92 -1.84 13.20
N ALA A 72 -14.60 -0.69 13.15
CA ALA A 72 -14.08 0.50 12.46
C ALA A 72 -12.73 0.95 13.05
N LEU A 73 -12.61 1.03 14.38
CA LEU A 73 -11.35 1.40 15.05
C LEU A 73 -10.24 0.38 14.76
N SER A 74 -10.53 -0.92 14.87
CA SER A 74 -9.55 -1.98 14.58
C SER A 74 -9.08 -1.95 13.13
N TYR A 75 -9.98 -1.66 12.19
CA TYR A 75 -9.67 -1.49 10.78
C TYR A 75 -8.80 -0.26 10.54
N THR A 76 -9.14 0.88 11.16
CA THR A 76 -8.32 2.09 11.10
C THR A 76 -6.92 1.86 11.64
N LEU A 77 -6.78 1.17 12.78
CA LEU A 77 -5.48 0.79 13.34
C LEU A 77 -4.70 -0.13 12.40
N ALA A 78 -5.37 -1.09 11.76
CA ALA A 78 -4.75 -1.95 10.76
C ALA A 78 -4.23 -1.16 9.56
N CYS A 79 -4.97 -0.15 9.08
CA CYS A 79 -4.52 0.76 8.03
C CYS A 79 -3.29 1.57 8.45
N PHE A 80 -3.26 2.13 9.66
CA PHE A 80 -2.09 2.85 10.17
C PHE A 80 -0.87 1.92 10.31
N PHE A 81 -1.07 0.72 10.84
CA PHE A 81 -0.01 -0.27 10.94
C PHE A 81 0.53 -0.66 9.55
N ALA A 82 -0.35 -0.88 8.56
CA ALA A 82 0.05 -1.14 7.18
C ALA A 82 0.86 0.02 6.57
N LEU A 83 0.47 1.28 6.87
CA LEU A 83 1.20 2.47 6.44
C LEU A 83 2.60 2.53 7.04
N PHE A 84 2.70 2.31 8.35
CA PHE A 84 3.98 2.24 9.05
C PHE A 84 4.85 1.09 8.55
N ALA A 85 4.28 -0.10 8.38
CA ALA A 85 4.99 -1.25 7.83
C ALA A 85 5.51 -0.98 6.40
N THR A 86 4.71 -0.32 5.56
CA THR A 86 5.13 0.08 4.20
C THR A 86 6.32 1.05 4.27
N PHE A 87 6.26 2.06 5.16
CA PHE A 87 7.38 2.97 5.39
C PHE A 87 8.65 2.23 5.83
N MET A 88 8.54 1.33 6.81
CA MET A 88 9.69 0.54 7.30
C MET A 88 10.27 -0.37 6.21
N ILE A 89 9.42 -0.98 5.37
CA ILE A 89 9.87 -1.78 4.23
C ILE A 89 10.62 -0.91 3.22
N LEU A 90 10.10 0.26 2.86
CA LEU A 90 10.79 1.18 1.94
C LEU A 90 12.14 1.63 2.51
N MET A 91 12.18 2.00 3.79
CA MET A 91 13.44 2.36 4.47
C MET A 91 14.44 1.20 4.49
N GLY A 92 14.00 -0.01 4.83
CA GLY A 92 14.85 -1.19 4.82
C GLY A 92 15.38 -1.53 3.43
N MET A 93 14.54 -1.43 2.40
CA MET A 93 14.96 -1.63 1.01
C MET A 93 15.94 -0.55 0.54
N THR A 94 15.74 0.72 0.92
CA THR A 94 16.71 1.79 0.68
C THR A 94 18.04 1.50 1.36
N ALA A 95 18.05 1.07 2.61
CA ALA A 95 19.27 0.74 3.34
C ALA A 95 20.05 -0.41 2.65
N VAL A 96 19.37 -1.52 2.33
CA VAL A 96 19.98 -2.66 1.62
C VAL A 96 20.49 -2.25 0.23
N THR A 97 19.75 -1.39 -0.48
CA THR A 97 20.17 -0.87 -1.79
C THR A 97 21.39 0.04 -1.68
N THR A 98 21.48 0.80 -0.58
CA THR A 98 22.63 1.68 -0.31
C THR A 98 23.87 0.84 -0.05
N GLU A 99 23.79 -0.13 0.87
CA GLU A 99 24.90 -1.02 1.24
C GLU A 99 25.45 -1.78 0.02
N ALA A 100 24.57 -2.40 -0.76
CA ALA A 100 24.98 -3.13 -1.96
C ALA A 100 25.54 -2.25 -3.10
N ALA A 101 25.24 -0.94 -3.09
CA ALA A 101 25.81 0.02 -4.03
C ALA A 101 27.09 0.69 -3.49
N ASP A 102 27.25 0.77 -2.18
CA ASP A 102 28.37 1.47 -1.56
C ASP A 102 29.68 0.73 -1.80
N ASP A 103 29.70 -0.61 -1.76
CA ASP A 103 30.93 -1.41 -1.86
C ASP A 103 31.77 -1.02 -3.09
N SER A 104 31.14 -0.90 -4.26
CA SER A 104 31.83 -0.54 -5.49
C SER A 104 32.37 0.89 -5.46
N LEU A 105 31.61 1.82 -4.87
CA LEU A 105 32.03 3.21 -4.79
C LEU A 105 33.10 3.41 -3.72
N ALA A 106 32.97 2.78 -2.55
CA ALA A 106 33.92 2.82 -1.44
C ALA A 106 35.30 2.34 -1.88
N ASN A 107 35.37 1.23 -2.62
CA ASN A 107 36.63 0.74 -3.20
C ASN A 107 37.24 1.77 -4.16
N SER A 108 36.43 2.36 -5.05
CA SER A 108 36.93 3.37 -5.99
C SER A 108 37.39 4.67 -5.30
N ILE A 109 36.75 5.06 -4.20
CA ILE A 109 37.17 6.20 -3.36
C ILE A 109 38.51 5.87 -2.72
N ALA A 110 38.63 4.68 -2.12
CA ALA A 110 39.84 4.23 -1.44
C ALA A 110 41.05 4.13 -2.39
N GLU A 111 40.85 3.62 -3.61
CA GLU A 111 41.86 3.58 -4.68
C GLU A 111 42.34 4.98 -5.06
N ARG A 112 41.41 5.87 -5.42
CA ARG A 112 41.74 7.25 -5.82
C ARG A 112 42.41 8.04 -4.70
N TRP A 113 41.98 7.81 -3.46
CA TRP A 113 42.56 8.48 -2.30
C TRP A 113 43.99 7.98 -2.04
N ALA A 114 44.22 6.67 -2.10
CA ALA A 114 45.55 6.09 -1.99
C ALA A 114 46.49 6.64 -3.07
N ASP A 115 46.05 6.70 -4.33
CA ASP A 115 46.82 7.26 -5.43
C ASP A 115 47.15 8.73 -5.22
N TYR A 116 46.17 9.54 -4.79
CA TYR A 116 46.36 10.95 -4.49
C TYR A 116 47.39 11.15 -3.36
N VAL A 117 47.22 10.47 -2.22
CA VAL A 117 48.12 10.59 -1.08
C VAL A 117 49.54 10.18 -1.46
N ASN A 118 49.70 9.05 -2.14
CA ASN A 118 51.02 8.56 -2.57
C ASN A 118 51.68 9.53 -3.56
N THR A 119 50.91 10.21 -4.42
CA THR A 119 51.42 11.21 -5.37
C THR A 119 51.86 12.48 -4.65
N GLU A 120 51.03 12.99 -3.74
CA GLU A 120 51.34 14.19 -2.95
C GLU A 120 52.54 13.98 -2.02
N GLU A 121 52.66 12.82 -1.37
CA GLU A 121 53.81 12.49 -0.54
C GLU A 121 55.10 12.35 -1.35
N ALA A 122 55.02 11.84 -2.59
CA ALA A 122 56.18 11.82 -3.50
C ALA A 122 56.64 13.24 -3.91
N LEU A 123 55.77 14.24 -3.77
CA LEU A 123 56.06 15.66 -3.97
C LEU A 123 56.45 16.38 -2.66
N ASP A 124 56.69 15.64 -1.57
CA ASP A 124 56.96 16.16 -0.22
C ASP A 124 55.82 17.01 0.39
N ASN A 125 54.61 16.91 -0.18
CA ASN A 125 53.41 17.47 0.43
C ASN A 125 52.94 16.56 1.57
N LYS A 126 52.18 17.14 2.52
CA LYS A 126 51.67 16.43 3.72
C LYS A 126 50.14 16.32 3.66
N PRO A 127 49.56 15.55 2.72
CA PRO A 127 48.11 15.47 2.53
C PRO A 127 47.36 14.89 3.75
N LEU A 128 48.06 14.19 4.64
CA LEU A 128 47.50 13.59 5.86
C LEU A 128 47.60 14.53 7.09
N SER A 129 47.99 15.78 6.90
CA SER A 129 48.05 16.79 7.96
C SER A 129 46.69 16.94 8.65
N GLY A 130 46.63 16.68 9.96
CA GLY A 130 45.39 16.79 10.75
C GLY A 130 44.45 15.58 10.68
N MET A 131 44.91 14.48 10.06
CA MET A 131 44.16 13.22 9.99
C MET A 131 44.22 12.45 11.33
N PRO A 132 43.15 11.74 11.73
CA PRO A 132 43.20 10.81 12.86
C PRO A 132 44.22 9.66 12.64
N LEU A 133 44.87 9.23 13.73
CA LEU A 133 45.99 8.25 13.73
C LEU A 133 45.69 6.90 13.05
N PHE A 134 44.42 6.54 12.87
CA PHE A 134 43.98 5.22 12.41
C PHE A 134 44.49 4.84 11.01
N ASN A 135 44.74 5.82 10.13
CA ASN A 135 45.20 5.57 8.75
C ASN A 135 46.69 5.18 8.63
N GLN A 136 47.47 5.23 9.72
CA GLN A 136 48.87 4.83 9.67
C GLN A 136 49.03 3.30 9.55
N ALA A 137 47.99 2.53 9.88
CA ALA A 137 48.03 1.07 9.89
C ALA A 137 47.87 0.41 8.51
N THR A 138 47.53 1.15 7.46
CA THR A 138 47.23 0.62 6.12
C THR A 138 48.32 0.90 5.08
N ARG A 139 49.57 1.11 5.53
CA ARG A 139 50.71 1.23 4.63
C ARG A 139 51.32 -0.13 4.28
N ASP A 140 51.76 -0.28 3.04
CA ASP A 140 52.51 -1.46 2.60
C ASP A 140 53.96 -1.45 3.12
N GLN A 141 54.72 -2.48 2.79
CA GLN A 141 56.14 -2.60 3.14
C GLN A 141 57.04 -1.48 2.60
N TYR A 142 56.58 -0.74 1.58
CA TYR A 142 57.29 0.41 1.00
C TYR A 142 56.82 1.74 1.59
N GLY A 143 55.93 1.70 2.59
CA GLY A 143 55.34 2.87 3.19
C GLY A 143 54.29 3.54 2.31
N LYS A 144 53.82 2.93 1.21
CA LYS A 144 52.72 3.50 0.40
C LYS A 144 51.39 3.20 1.06
N LEU A 145 50.46 4.16 1.01
CA LEU A 145 49.09 3.95 1.47
C LEU A 145 48.42 2.92 0.56
N THR A 146 47.89 1.84 1.14
CA THR A 146 47.11 0.84 0.41
C THR A 146 45.62 1.23 0.38
N PRO A 147 44.89 0.92 -0.70
CA PRO A 147 43.46 1.17 -0.77
C PRO A 147 42.72 0.30 0.25
N TYR A 148 42.04 0.95 1.18
CA TYR A 148 41.22 0.28 2.19
C TYR A 148 39.97 1.11 2.46
N VAL A 149 38.79 0.49 2.40
CA VAL A 149 37.49 1.19 2.48
C VAL A 149 37.22 1.90 3.81
N TRP A 150 37.96 1.52 4.87
CA TRP A 150 37.89 2.19 6.16
C TRP A 150 38.98 3.24 6.37
N ASN A 151 39.82 3.49 5.35
CA ASN A 151 40.72 4.64 5.39
C ASN A 151 39.88 5.91 5.46
N TYR A 152 40.24 6.79 6.37
CA TYR A 152 39.70 8.14 6.43
C TYR A 152 40.15 8.94 5.19
N VAL A 153 39.19 9.56 4.54
CA VAL A 153 39.35 10.39 3.35
C VAL A 153 38.87 11.78 3.70
N ASP A 154 39.55 12.79 3.18
CA ASP A 154 39.10 14.17 3.29
C ASP A 154 37.85 14.37 2.42
N ARG A 155 36.72 14.70 3.06
CA ARG A 155 35.44 14.94 2.37
C ARG A 155 35.55 16.09 1.37
N ASP A 156 36.35 17.12 1.64
CA ASP A 156 36.45 18.28 0.75
C ASP A 156 37.28 17.95 -0.48
N TRP A 157 38.34 17.15 -0.34
CA TRP A 157 39.03 16.55 -1.47
C TRP A 157 38.08 15.72 -2.34
N TRP A 158 37.29 14.83 -1.74
CA TRP A 158 36.38 13.98 -2.50
C TRP A 158 35.33 14.79 -3.26
N ARG A 159 34.74 15.82 -2.60
CA ARG A 159 33.82 16.77 -3.25
C ARG A 159 34.47 17.48 -4.44
N SER A 160 35.75 17.82 -4.35
CA SER A 160 36.49 18.46 -5.45
C SER A 160 36.68 17.53 -6.65
N VAL A 161 37.01 16.27 -6.41
CA VAL A 161 37.20 15.23 -7.46
C VAL A 161 35.87 14.89 -8.14
N ARG A 162 34.75 14.99 -7.41
CA ARG A 162 33.45 14.49 -7.86
C ARG A 162 32.47 15.57 -8.34
N LYS A 163 32.89 16.84 -8.41
CA LYS A 163 32.01 17.99 -8.66
C LYS A 163 31.13 17.85 -9.93
N ASP A 164 31.60 17.10 -10.92
CA ASP A 164 30.96 16.98 -12.22
C ASP A 164 30.17 15.67 -12.42
N GLU A 165 30.07 14.80 -11.41
CA GLU A 165 29.35 13.52 -11.58
C GLU A 165 27.83 13.69 -11.38
N PRO A 166 27.01 13.53 -12.44
CA PRO A 166 25.58 13.75 -12.33
C PRO A 166 24.90 12.62 -11.54
N LEU A 167 23.81 12.97 -10.84
CA LEU A 167 22.97 12.01 -10.10
C LEU A 167 22.51 10.82 -10.97
N SER A 168 22.25 11.04 -12.26
CA SER A 168 21.84 9.99 -13.18
C SER A 168 22.87 8.86 -13.32
N LYS A 169 24.16 9.17 -13.28
CA LYS A 169 25.21 8.15 -13.32
C LYS A 169 25.19 7.30 -12.06
N ARG A 170 25.02 7.93 -10.89
CA ARG A 170 24.88 7.24 -9.59
C ARG A 170 23.68 6.30 -9.58
N VAL A 171 22.54 6.76 -10.11
CA VAL A 171 21.33 5.93 -10.26
C VAL A 171 21.59 4.72 -11.17
N ILE A 172 22.31 4.91 -12.29
CA ILE A 172 22.66 3.81 -13.19
C ILE A 172 23.55 2.78 -12.49
N ASP A 173 24.52 3.23 -11.69
CA ASP A 173 25.43 2.33 -10.97
C ASP A 173 24.69 1.52 -9.90
N VAL A 174 23.78 2.14 -9.14
CA VAL A 174 22.88 1.45 -8.21
C VAL A 174 22.01 0.42 -8.94
N VAL A 175 21.44 0.76 -10.10
CA VAL A 175 20.58 -0.16 -10.86
C VAL A 175 21.39 -1.37 -11.35
N LYS A 176 22.64 -1.15 -11.79
CA LYS A 176 23.53 -2.22 -12.24
C LYS A 176 23.91 -3.16 -11.09
N SER A 177 24.29 -2.64 -9.93
CA SER A 177 24.66 -3.47 -8.78
C SER A 177 23.48 -4.29 -8.26
N MET A 178 22.25 -3.79 -8.39
CA MET A 178 21.07 -4.38 -7.76
C MET A 178 20.16 -5.18 -8.69
N ARG A 179 20.54 -5.43 -9.95
CA ARG A 179 19.61 -5.98 -10.97
C ARG A 179 18.79 -7.19 -10.52
N GLY A 180 19.38 -8.14 -9.78
CA GLY A 180 18.67 -9.30 -9.24
C GLY A 180 17.64 -8.95 -8.15
N LEU A 181 18.02 -8.07 -7.21
CA LEU A 181 17.16 -7.64 -6.10
C LEU A 181 16.02 -6.73 -6.56
N LEU A 182 16.23 -5.91 -7.61
CA LEU A 182 15.18 -5.04 -8.15
C LEU A 182 13.95 -5.83 -8.64
N VAL A 183 14.13 -7.04 -9.15
CA VAL A 183 13.01 -7.91 -9.56
C VAL A 183 12.20 -8.36 -8.35
N VAL A 184 12.88 -8.73 -7.26
CA VAL A 184 12.22 -9.13 -6.01
C VAL A 184 11.47 -7.94 -5.40
N PHE A 185 12.07 -6.75 -5.39
CA PHE A 185 11.42 -5.53 -4.91
C PHE A 185 10.21 -5.15 -5.76
N ALA A 186 10.34 -5.23 -7.09
CA ALA A 186 9.22 -4.97 -8.01
C ALA A 186 8.02 -5.89 -7.73
N ALA A 187 8.27 -7.19 -7.50
CA ALA A 187 7.23 -8.13 -7.13
C ALA A 187 6.61 -7.79 -5.76
N ALA A 188 7.42 -7.48 -4.75
CA ALA A 188 6.95 -7.08 -3.43
C ALA A 188 6.09 -5.81 -3.48
N TYR A 189 6.49 -4.80 -4.26
CA TYR A 189 5.73 -3.57 -4.44
C TYR A 189 4.43 -3.77 -5.21
N LEU A 190 4.43 -4.63 -6.23
CA LEU A 190 3.21 -5.01 -6.94
C LEU A 190 2.19 -5.64 -5.99
N ILE A 191 2.65 -6.57 -5.13
CA ILE A 191 1.81 -7.20 -4.11
C ILE A 191 1.34 -6.16 -3.09
N GLY A 192 2.23 -5.30 -2.61
CA GLY A 192 1.91 -4.22 -1.68
C GLY A 192 0.83 -3.27 -2.24
N GLY A 193 0.94 -2.86 -3.49
CA GLY A 193 -0.07 -2.05 -4.17
C GLY A 193 -1.42 -2.76 -4.29
N CYS A 194 -1.41 -4.06 -4.60
CA CYS A 194 -2.63 -4.89 -4.61
C CYS A 194 -3.28 -4.97 -3.23
N LEU A 195 -2.48 -5.13 -2.17
CA LEU A 195 -2.98 -5.16 -0.80
C LEU A 195 -3.59 -3.82 -0.42
N TRP A 196 -2.95 -2.69 -0.74
CA TRP A 196 -3.47 -1.35 -0.42
C TRP A 196 -4.83 -1.05 -1.05
N ILE A 197 -5.06 -1.42 -2.31
CA ILE A 197 -6.37 -1.16 -2.94
C ILE A 197 -7.48 -2.05 -2.35
N VAL A 198 -7.13 -3.22 -1.81
CA VAL A 198 -8.06 -4.08 -1.06
C VAL A 198 -8.26 -3.55 0.36
N LEU A 199 -7.23 -3.05 1.02
CA LEU A 199 -7.32 -2.41 2.34
C LEU A 199 -8.07 -1.08 2.29
N LEU A 200 -8.19 -0.46 1.11
CA LEU A 200 -8.92 0.78 0.90
C LEU A 200 -10.18 0.53 0.06
N LEU A 201 -11.00 -0.46 0.46
CA LEU A 201 -12.18 -0.93 -0.30
C LEU A 201 -13.04 0.19 -0.87
N ALA A 202 -13.31 1.22 -0.08
CA ALA A 202 -14.18 2.35 -0.44
C ALA A 202 -13.46 3.51 -1.15
N ALA A 203 -12.12 3.52 -1.20
CA ALA A 203 -11.38 4.62 -1.79
C ALA A 203 -11.44 4.58 -3.33
N ARG A 204 -11.66 5.74 -3.95
CA ARG A 204 -11.45 5.86 -5.40
C ARG A 204 -9.96 5.74 -5.71
N ARG A 205 -9.62 5.26 -6.91
CA ARG A 205 -8.22 5.07 -7.36
C ARG A 205 -7.28 6.26 -7.10
N PRO A 206 -7.65 7.53 -7.38
CA PRO A 206 -6.75 8.65 -7.08
C PRO A 206 -6.47 8.81 -5.58
N VAL A 207 -7.46 8.55 -4.73
CA VAL A 207 -7.29 8.61 -3.26
C VAL A 207 -6.37 7.48 -2.79
N ALA A 208 -6.54 6.27 -3.30
CA ALA A 208 -5.64 5.15 -2.99
C ALA A 208 -4.19 5.43 -3.44
N PHE A 209 -4.02 6.10 -4.59
CA PHE A 209 -2.70 6.52 -5.07
C PHE A 209 -2.06 7.55 -4.14
N LEU A 210 -2.83 8.54 -3.66
CA LEU A 210 -2.34 9.51 -2.66
C LEU A 210 -1.85 8.82 -1.37
N VAL A 211 -2.55 7.79 -0.89
CA VAL A 211 -2.13 7.04 0.30
C VAL A 211 -0.77 6.36 0.09
N ILE A 212 -0.53 5.81 -1.10
CA ILE A 212 0.76 5.18 -1.47
C ILE A 212 1.90 6.20 -1.58
N LEU A 213 1.60 7.46 -1.90
CA LEU A 213 2.60 8.53 -1.94
C LEU A 213 3.04 8.99 -0.54
N ILE A 214 2.25 8.74 0.51
CA ILE A 214 2.59 9.19 1.88
C ILE A 214 3.89 8.55 2.36
N PRO A 215 4.08 7.21 2.38
CA PRO A 215 5.36 6.61 2.75
C PRO A 215 6.53 7.09 1.89
N ALA A 216 6.31 7.29 0.59
CA ALA A 216 7.33 7.79 -0.33
C ALA A 216 7.80 9.21 0.04
N ALA A 217 6.87 10.09 0.42
CA ALA A 217 7.18 11.42 0.88
C ALA A 217 7.98 11.40 2.20
N PHE A 218 7.67 10.49 3.12
CA PHE A 218 8.44 10.33 4.36
C PHE A 218 9.87 9.84 4.11
N VAL A 219 10.06 8.88 3.20
CA VAL A 219 11.42 8.43 2.81
C VAL A 219 12.21 9.56 2.14
N MET A 220 11.57 10.35 1.27
CA MET A 220 12.21 11.54 0.67
C MET A 220 12.59 12.57 1.73
N LEU A 221 11.71 12.84 2.69
CA LEU A 221 11.98 13.76 3.79
C LEU A 221 13.15 13.27 4.65
N PHE A 222 13.19 11.96 4.92
CA PHE A 222 14.30 11.34 5.64
C PHE A 222 15.61 11.45 4.87
N ALA A 223 15.62 11.12 3.57
CA ALA A 223 16.80 11.26 2.71
C ALA A 223 17.29 12.71 2.61
N PHE A 224 16.37 13.66 2.55
CA PHE A 224 16.70 15.08 2.59
C PHE A 224 17.30 15.49 3.93
N SER A 225 16.72 15.03 5.04
CA SER A 225 17.24 15.28 6.40
C SER A 225 18.64 14.71 6.58
N ASP A 226 18.87 13.48 6.13
CA ASP A 226 20.18 12.82 6.19
C ASP A 226 21.23 13.58 5.37
N THR A 227 20.89 13.94 4.13
CA THR A 227 21.75 14.77 3.27
C THR A 227 22.08 16.11 3.94
N PHE A 228 21.10 16.75 4.58
CA PHE A 228 21.29 18.02 5.26
C PHE A 228 22.21 17.88 6.48
N GLN A 229 21.99 16.87 7.32
CA GLN A 229 22.84 16.60 8.49
C GLN A 229 24.28 16.27 8.07
N ASN A 230 24.45 15.44 7.05
CA ASN A 230 25.76 15.00 6.57
C ASN A 230 26.51 16.07 5.77
N SER A 231 25.79 17.04 5.18
CA SER A 231 26.41 18.16 4.44
C SER A 231 27.21 19.11 5.33
N GLY A 232 26.85 19.23 6.62
CA GLY A 232 27.48 20.14 7.59
C GLY A 232 28.76 19.59 8.26
N PHE A 233 29.04 18.29 8.13
CA PHE A 233 30.25 17.70 8.67
C PHE A 233 31.40 17.83 7.66
N ASN A 234 32.26 18.82 7.87
CA ASN A 234 33.56 18.91 7.20
C ASN A 234 34.59 18.07 7.95
N GLY A 235 35.55 17.48 7.22
CA GLY A 235 36.66 16.73 7.78
C GLY A 235 36.78 15.30 7.27
N TRP A 236 37.38 14.46 8.11
CA TRP A 236 37.79 13.10 7.79
C TRP A 236 36.65 12.09 7.99
N SER A 237 36.35 11.29 6.97
CA SER A 237 35.36 10.21 7.05
C SER A 237 35.89 8.94 6.38
N PRO A 238 35.57 7.74 6.87
CA PRO A 238 35.92 6.52 6.14
C PRO A 238 35.33 6.56 4.72
N ALA A 239 36.06 5.99 3.75
CA ALA A 239 35.61 5.93 2.36
C ALA A 239 34.23 5.25 2.21
N SER A 240 33.96 4.22 3.01
CA SER A 240 32.62 3.58 3.11
C SER A 240 31.53 4.55 3.56
N GLY A 241 31.79 5.37 4.59
CA GLY A 241 30.84 6.38 5.06
C GLY A 241 30.56 7.46 4.00
N ILE A 242 31.59 7.89 3.25
CA ILE A 242 31.40 8.81 2.13
C ILE A 242 30.58 8.15 1.01
N ALA A 243 30.86 6.89 0.70
CA ALA A 243 30.11 6.14 -0.31
C ALA A 243 28.64 5.99 0.09
N GLN A 244 28.36 5.65 1.35
CA GLN A 244 27.02 5.48 1.90
C GLN A 244 26.20 6.76 1.78
N ASP A 245 26.73 7.90 2.26
CA ASP A 245 26.05 9.20 2.19
C ASP A 245 25.68 9.58 0.74
N GLU A 246 26.60 9.31 -0.19
CA GLU A 246 26.44 9.65 -1.58
C GLU A 246 25.46 8.71 -2.31
N MET A 247 25.44 7.43 -1.96
CA MET A 247 24.58 6.42 -2.56
C MET A 247 23.17 6.43 -1.97
N PHE A 248 22.98 6.88 -0.74
CA PHE A 248 21.66 6.86 -0.07
C PHE A 248 20.58 7.61 -0.88
N SER A 249 20.93 8.79 -1.40
CA SER A 249 20.01 9.58 -2.24
C SER A 249 19.66 8.89 -3.56
N ALA A 250 20.66 8.31 -4.25
CA ALA A 250 20.45 7.58 -5.50
C ALA A 250 19.64 6.29 -5.27
N ALA A 251 19.95 5.55 -4.21
CA ALA A 251 19.22 4.37 -3.77
C ALA A 251 17.75 4.71 -3.46
N SER A 252 17.51 5.78 -2.72
CA SER A 252 16.16 6.28 -2.42
C SER A 252 15.38 6.57 -3.71
N VAL A 253 15.98 7.24 -4.69
CA VAL A 253 15.33 7.52 -5.98
C VAL A 253 14.95 6.22 -6.71
N VAL A 254 15.83 5.23 -6.75
CA VAL A 254 15.56 3.92 -7.39
C VAL A 254 14.42 3.20 -6.69
N VAL A 255 14.49 3.06 -5.37
CA VAL A 255 13.52 2.35 -4.53
C VAL A 255 12.14 3.02 -4.64
N LEU A 256 12.08 4.34 -4.56
CA LEU A 256 10.82 5.10 -4.68
C LEU A 256 10.24 5.07 -6.08
N SER A 257 11.08 5.12 -7.12
CA SER A 257 10.62 4.97 -8.51
C SER A 257 9.98 3.60 -8.72
N LEU A 258 10.62 2.54 -8.21
CA LEU A 258 10.05 1.20 -8.26
C LEU A 258 8.73 1.09 -7.49
N TRP A 259 8.64 1.68 -6.30
CA TRP A 259 7.42 1.71 -5.50
C TRP A 259 6.28 2.42 -6.23
N ILE A 260 6.54 3.60 -6.80
CA ILE A 260 5.52 4.38 -7.54
C ILE A 260 5.05 3.61 -8.78
N ILE A 261 5.98 3.02 -9.54
CA ILE A 261 5.65 2.27 -10.76
C ILE A 261 4.90 0.98 -10.43
N PHE A 262 5.52 0.06 -9.68
CA PHE A 262 4.97 -1.26 -9.44
C PHE A 262 3.86 -1.26 -8.39
N GLY A 263 3.96 -0.45 -7.34
CA GLY A 263 2.87 -0.22 -6.39
C GLY A 263 1.68 0.47 -7.04
N GLY A 264 1.93 1.42 -7.96
CA GLY A 264 0.92 2.01 -8.81
C GLY A 264 0.20 0.97 -9.66
N ILE A 265 0.93 0.14 -10.42
CA ILE A 265 0.35 -0.97 -11.20
C ILE A 265 -0.46 -1.90 -10.29
N GLY A 266 0.06 -2.21 -9.10
CA GLY A 266 -0.61 -3.02 -8.08
C GLY A 266 -1.97 -2.44 -7.67
N ILE A 267 -2.08 -1.12 -7.48
CA ILE A 267 -3.37 -0.47 -7.21
C ILE A 267 -4.36 -0.71 -8.36
N PHE A 268 -3.92 -0.56 -9.61
CA PHE A 268 -4.80 -0.69 -10.78
C PHE A 268 -5.28 -2.13 -10.99
N VAL A 269 -4.39 -3.11 -10.80
CA VAL A 269 -4.68 -4.53 -11.04
C VAL A 269 -5.36 -5.17 -9.83
N GLY A 270 -5.01 -4.76 -8.61
CA GLY A 270 -5.44 -5.39 -7.37
C GLY A 270 -6.95 -5.48 -7.19
N ARG A 271 -7.71 -4.43 -7.55
CA ARG A 271 -9.19 -4.48 -7.48
C ARG A 271 -9.80 -5.48 -8.47
N SER A 272 -9.19 -5.67 -9.63
CA SER A 272 -9.64 -6.67 -10.60
C SER A 272 -9.35 -8.09 -10.09
N LEU A 273 -8.17 -8.31 -9.51
CA LEU A 273 -7.82 -9.58 -8.85
C LEU A 273 -8.73 -9.86 -7.64
N ALA A 274 -9.02 -8.86 -6.81
CA ALA A 274 -9.93 -9.00 -5.67
C ALA A 274 -11.34 -9.42 -6.11
N ARG A 275 -11.86 -8.80 -7.19
CA ARG A 275 -13.16 -9.21 -7.76
C ARG A 275 -13.14 -10.62 -8.33
N LEU A 276 -12.05 -11.02 -8.97
CA LEU A 276 -11.87 -12.39 -9.45
C LEU A 276 -11.86 -13.37 -8.27
N GLY A 277 -11.11 -13.06 -7.22
CA GLY A 277 -11.05 -13.84 -5.98
C GLY A 277 -12.42 -13.97 -5.31
N VAL A 278 -13.16 -12.88 -5.16
CA VAL A 278 -14.54 -12.91 -4.62
C VAL A 278 -15.48 -13.76 -5.48
N ARG A 279 -15.34 -13.71 -6.82
CA ARG A 279 -16.14 -14.57 -7.71
C ARG A 279 -15.79 -16.04 -7.61
N ALA A 280 -14.50 -16.35 -7.45
CA ALA A 280 -14.00 -17.72 -7.38
C ALA A 280 -14.28 -18.37 -6.01
N LEU A 281 -14.11 -17.61 -4.92
CA LEU A 281 -14.15 -18.14 -3.55
C LEU A 281 -15.52 -18.02 -2.87
N LEU A 282 -16.32 -17.00 -3.20
CA LEU A 282 -17.58 -16.74 -2.50
C LEU A 282 -18.80 -17.14 -3.34
N PRO A 283 -19.80 -17.83 -2.73
CA PRO A 283 -21.05 -18.15 -3.40
C PRO A 283 -21.80 -16.87 -3.78
N PRO A 284 -22.60 -16.87 -4.86
CA PRO A 284 -23.29 -15.68 -5.34
C PRO A 284 -24.11 -14.92 -4.29
N THR A 285 -24.65 -15.62 -3.29
CA THR A 285 -25.46 -15.06 -2.21
C THR A 285 -24.68 -14.19 -1.22
N MET A 286 -23.37 -14.42 -1.05
CA MET A 286 -22.53 -13.69 -0.09
C MET A 286 -21.83 -12.47 -0.71
N ARG A 287 -21.85 -12.33 -2.04
CA ARG A 287 -21.14 -11.26 -2.75
C ARG A 287 -21.68 -9.87 -2.45
N GLY A 288 -22.93 -9.77 -2.00
CA GLY A 288 -23.56 -8.50 -1.60
C GLY A 288 -22.80 -7.76 -0.49
N ALA A 289 -22.17 -8.49 0.43
CA ALA A 289 -21.37 -7.89 1.51
C ALA A 289 -20.11 -7.17 1.01
N LEU A 290 -19.65 -7.50 -0.21
CA LEU A 290 -18.48 -6.92 -0.85
C LEU A 290 -18.85 -6.13 -2.12
N ALA A 291 -20.11 -5.71 -2.25
CA ALA A 291 -20.60 -4.99 -3.43
C ALA A 291 -19.84 -3.67 -3.70
N GLU A 292 -19.28 -3.07 -2.65
CA GLU A 292 -18.46 -1.87 -2.71
C GLU A 292 -17.27 -1.99 -3.70
N LEU A 293 -16.70 -3.19 -3.87
CA LEU A 293 -15.64 -3.46 -4.85
C LEU A 293 -16.07 -3.20 -6.31
N TRP A 294 -17.37 -3.26 -6.59
CA TRP A 294 -17.94 -2.98 -7.89
C TRP A 294 -18.42 -1.53 -7.98
N PHE A 295 -19.13 -1.06 -6.95
CA PHE A 295 -19.71 0.29 -6.95
C PHE A 295 -18.65 1.39 -6.94
N THR A 296 -17.50 1.20 -6.28
CA THR A 296 -16.38 2.16 -6.31
C THR A 296 -15.80 2.38 -7.71
N ASP A 297 -15.97 1.42 -8.62
CA ASP A 297 -15.57 1.49 -10.03
C ASP A 297 -16.76 1.79 -10.96
N ASN A 298 -17.94 2.17 -10.45
CA ASN A 298 -19.19 2.33 -11.19
C ASN A 298 -19.56 1.09 -12.04
N LYS A 299 -19.23 -0.11 -11.54
CA LYS A 299 -19.54 -1.37 -12.23
C LYS A 299 -20.74 -2.04 -11.57
N PRO A 300 -21.61 -2.71 -12.34
CA PRO A 300 -22.70 -3.47 -11.77
C PRO A 300 -22.16 -4.69 -11.02
N LEU A 301 -22.85 -5.07 -9.93
CA LEU A 301 -22.61 -6.32 -9.23
C LEU A 301 -22.87 -7.50 -10.20
N PRO A 302 -22.04 -8.56 -10.22
CA PRO A 302 -22.32 -9.73 -11.05
C PRO A 302 -23.69 -10.31 -10.66
N PRO A 303 -24.54 -10.67 -11.64
CA PRO A 303 -25.86 -11.20 -11.35
C PRO A 303 -25.75 -12.43 -10.45
N SER A 304 -26.64 -12.53 -9.46
CA SER A 304 -26.76 -13.77 -8.69
C SER A 304 -27.22 -14.85 -9.67
N THR A 305 -26.35 -15.79 -10.02
CA THR A 305 -26.65 -16.90 -10.94
C THR A 305 -27.66 -17.90 -10.39
N ARG A 306 -28.45 -17.55 -9.36
CA ARG A 306 -29.74 -18.20 -9.20
C ARG A 306 -30.51 -17.86 -10.46
N ALA A 307 -30.61 -18.83 -11.36
CA ALA A 307 -31.58 -18.80 -12.44
C ALA A 307 -32.88 -18.24 -11.85
N PRO A 308 -33.56 -17.29 -12.53
CA PRO A 308 -34.89 -16.90 -12.10
C PRO A 308 -35.62 -18.20 -11.83
N ARG A 309 -36.06 -18.41 -10.58
CA ARG A 309 -36.83 -19.60 -10.24
C ARG A 309 -37.94 -19.58 -11.29
N THR A 310 -37.88 -20.49 -12.27
CA THR A 310 -38.96 -20.63 -13.23
C THR A 310 -40.16 -20.85 -12.35
N LEU A 311 -41.08 -19.88 -12.35
CA LEU A 311 -42.28 -19.97 -11.54
C LEU A 311 -42.85 -21.36 -11.79
N HIS A 312 -43.10 -22.10 -10.71
CA HIS A 312 -43.70 -23.42 -10.82
C HIS A 312 -44.90 -23.29 -11.78
N PRO A 313 -45.07 -24.18 -12.77
CA PRO A 313 -46.02 -23.98 -13.87
C PRO A 313 -47.45 -23.67 -13.39
N GLU A 314 -47.82 -24.12 -12.20
CA GLU A 314 -49.08 -23.81 -11.53
C GLU A 314 -49.23 -22.32 -11.16
N VAL A 315 -48.17 -21.67 -10.65
CA VAL A 315 -48.18 -20.24 -10.31
C VAL A 315 -48.23 -19.39 -11.59
N ARG A 316 -47.68 -19.91 -12.69
CA ARG A 316 -47.80 -19.26 -14.00
C ARG A 316 -49.24 -19.33 -14.52
N LYS A 317 -49.89 -20.50 -14.45
CA LYS A 317 -51.31 -20.66 -14.82
C LYS A 317 -52.24 -19.75 -13.99
N ALA A 318 -52.01 -19.64 -12.68
CA ALA A 318 -52.83 -18.80 -11.80
C ALA A 318 -52.70 -17.29 -12.05
N ARG A 319 -51.66 -16.83 -12.76
CA ARG A 319 -51.52 -15.42 -13.19
C ARG A 319 -52.14 -15.15 -14.57
N GLU A 320 -52.38 -16.20 -15.35
CA GLU A 320 -52.96 -16.11 -16.69
C GLU A 320 -54.49 -16.31 -16.67
N SER A 321 -55.07 -16.70 -15.53
CA SER A 321 -56.52 -16.79 -15.25
C SER A 321 -57.02 -15.60 -14.45
#